data_AF-A0A2V7EGE1-F1
#
_entry.id   AF-A0A2V7EGE1-F1
#
_cell.length_a   1.000
_cell.length_b   1.000
_cell.length_c   1.000
_cell.angle_alpha   90.00
_cell.angle_beta   90.00
_cell.angle_gamma   90.00
#
_symmetry.space_group_name_H-M   'P 1'
#
loop_
_entity.id
_entity.type
_entity.pdbx_description
1 polymer ?
#
loop_
_entity_poly.entity_id
_entity_poly.type
_entity_poly.pdbx_seq_one_letter_code
_entity_poly.pdbx_strand_id
1 'polypeptide(L)'
;MPETVTCVRCGQTRAGFVKPPFPGSIGARVVEEICTQCWADWIKQQTMLINHYGLNVMDPQARSFLTKNMTAFLFKTGATSDIDTSKKGTISH
;
A
#
# COMPACT_ATOMS: atom_id res chain seq x y z
N MET A 1 -7.70 -1.15 23.15
CA MET A 1 -6.23 -1.05 23.00
C MET A 1 -5.90 -1.12 21.52
N PRO A 2 -4.83 -0.48 21.01
CA PRO A 2 -4.36 -0.77 19.66
C PRO A 2 -3.93 -2.23 19.63
N GLU A 3 -4.57 -3.01 18.76
CA GLU A 3 -4.29 -4.43 18.61
C GLU A 3 -2.86 -4.53 18.08
N THR A 4 -1.95 -5.16 18.83
CA THR A 4 -0.58 -5.32 18.35
C THR A 4 -0.56 -6.33 17.22
N VAL A 5 0.05 -5.97 16.10
CA VAL A 5 0.11 -6.79 14.89
C VAL A 5 1.56 -7.17 14.59
N THR A 6 1.78 -8.44 14.24
CA THR A 6 3.05 -8.92 13.70
C THR A 6 3.13 -8.51 12.24
N CYS A 7 3.86 -7.44 11.96
CA CYS A 7 3.90 -6.87 10.63
C CYS A 7 4.68 -7.78 9.67
N VAL A 8 4.01 -8.29 8.63
CA VAL A 8 4.67 -9.15 7.62
C VAL A 8 5.74 -8.42 6.82
N ARG A 9 5.64 -7.09 6.71
CA ARG A 9 6.59 -6.26 5.95
C ARG A 9 7.92 -6.07 6.66
N CYS A 10 7.88 -5.71 7.96
CA CYS A 10 9.08 -5.42 8.73
C CYS A 10 9.48 -6.53 9.71
N GLY A 11 8.65 -7.58 9.83
CA GLY A 11 8.89 -8.72 10.71
C GLY A 11 8.75 -8.41 12.21
N GLN A 12 8.30 -7.21 12.58
CA GLN A 12 8.23 -6.77 13.97
C GLN A 12 6.78 -6.66 14.45
N THR A 13 6.54 -7.03 15.70
CA THR A 13 5.28 -6.77 16.39
C THR A 13 5.20 -5.31 16.82
N ARG A 14 4.21 -4.59 16.31
CA ARG A 14 4.00 -3.15 16.56
C ARG A 14 2.52 -2.83 16.74
N ALA A 15 2.19 -1.59 17.04
CA ALA A 15 0.80 -1.13 17.06
C ALA A 15 0.13 -1.32 15.69
N GLY A 16 -0.92 -2.13 15.67
CA GLY A 16 -1.85 -2.27 14.55
C GLY A 16 -2.85 -1.12 14.51
N PHE A 17 -3.81 -1.23 13.60
CA PHE A 17 -4.77 -0.17 13.37
C PHE A 17 -5.84 -0.12 14.47
N VAL A 18 -6.26 1.09 14.83
CA VAL A 18 -7.42 1.29 15.71
C VAL A 18 -8.73 1.17 14.92
N LYS A 19 -8.69 1.52 13.62
CA LYS A 19 -9.81 1.39 12.67
C LYS A 19 -9.26 1.08 11.27
N PRO A 20 -9.99 0.30 10.46
CA PRO A 20 -9.57 -0.01 9.10
C PRO A 20 -9.45 1.26 8.25
N PRO A 21 -8.34 1.42 7.49
CA PRO A 21 -8.11 2.63 6.70
C PRO A 21 -9.00 2.71 5.46
N PHE A 22 -9.51 1.57 4.97
CA PHE A 22 -10.45 1.53 3.87
C PHE A 22 -11.29 0.22 3.93
N PRO A 23 -12.53 0.25 3.43
CA PRO A 23 -13.40 -0.92 3.43
C PRO A 23 -12.99 -1.95 2.35
N GLY A 24 -13.31 -3.22 2.60
CA GLY A 24 -13.08 -4.33 1.67
C GLY A 24 -12.10 -5.39 2.21
N SER A 25 -12.00 -6.50 1.48
CA SER A 25 -11.18 -7.67 1.89
C SER A 25 -9.70 -7.34 2.01
N ILE A 26 -9.16 -6.52 1.11
CA ILE A 26 -7.75 -6.12 1.17
C ILE A 26 -7.48 -5.13 2.31
N GLY A 27 -8.50 -4.37 2.75
CA GLY A 27 -8.40 -3.49 3.91
C GLY A 27 -8.35 -4.26 5.21
N ALA A 28 -9.18 -5.31 5.33
CA ALA A 28 -9.12 -6.24 6.46
C ALA A 28 -7.73 -6.89 6.55
N ARG A 29 -7.22 -7.40 5.43
CA ARG A 29 -5.89 -8.01 5.36
C ARG A 29 -4.76 -7.07 5.78
N VAL A 30 -4.79 -5.81 5.34
CA VAL A 30 -3.81 -4.80 5.77
C VAL A 30 -3.88 -4.57 7.28
N VAL A 31 -5.07 -4.51 7.87
CA VAL A 31 -5.21 -4.33 9.32
C VAL A 31 -4.65 -5.52 10.10
N GLU A 32 -4.87 -6.73 9.61
CA GLU A 32 -4.45 -7.98 10.27
C GLU A 32 -2.95 -8.28 10.15
N GLU A 33 -2.29 -7.81 9.09
CA GLU A 33 -0.91 -8.21 8.78
C GLU A 33 0.10 -7.05 8.74
N ILE A 34 -0.35 -5.79 8.74
CA ILE A 34 0.53 -4.61 8.57
C ILE A 34 0.40 -3.66 9.76
N CYS A 35 1.54 -3.22 10.28
CA CYS A 35 1.55 -2.20 11.33
C CYS A 35 1.33 -0.78 10.80
N THR A 36 0.84 0.10 11.67
CA THR A 36 0.55 1.51 11.35
C THR A 36 1.77 2.27 10.82
N GLN A 37 2.97 1.93 11.27
CA GLN A 37 4.22 2.52 10.78
C GLN A 37 4.46 2.19 9.30
N CYS A 38 4.37 0.91 8.93
CA CYS A 38 4.59 0.48 7.54
C CYS A 38 3.50 1.00 6.60
N TRP A 39 2.29 1.18 7.12
CA TRP A 39 1.21 1.86 6.41
C TRP A 39 1.52 3.34 6.17
N ALA A 40 2.01 4.06 7.18
CA ALA A 40 2.41 5.46 7.01
C ALA A 40 3.48 5.64 5.93
N ASP A 41 4.43 4.69 5.83
CA ASP A 41 5.41 4.69 4.74
C ASP A 41 4.78 4.45 3.38
N TRP A 42 3.75 3.60 3.30
CA TRP A 42 2.98 3.39 2.07
C TRP A 42 2.25 4.68 1.65
N ILE A 43 1.63 5.40 2.57
CA ILE A 43 0.93 6.67 2.26
C ILE A 43 1.89 7.70 1.65
N LYS A 44 3.12 7.78 2.16
CA LYS A 44 4.16 8.64 1.57
C LYS A 44 4.48 8.22 0.13
N GLN A 45 4.66 6.92 -0.12
CA GLN A 45 4.91 6.39 -1.47
C GLN A 45 3.72 6.62 -2.41
N GLN A 46 2.49 6.35 -1.95
CA GLN A 46 1.27 6.63 -2.70
C GLN A 46 1.19 8.10 -3.11
N THR A 47 1.49 9.02 -2.18
CA THR A 47 1.49 10.46 -2.47
C THR A 47 2.51 10.80 -3.56
N MET A 48 3.71 10.22 -3.51
CA MET A 48 4.72 10.39 -4.56
C MET A 48 4.26 9.82 -5.90
N LEU A 49 3.65 8.63 -5.93
CA LEU A 49 3.11 8.03 -7.15
C LEU A 49 2.00 8.90 -7.75
N ILE A 50 1.08 9.41 -6.93
CA ILE A 50 -0.01 10.29 -7.38
C ILE A 50 0.56 11.54 -8.04
N ASN A 51 1.51 12.21 -7.38
CA ASN A 51 2.10 13.44 -7.89
C ASN A 51 2.99 13.20 -9.12
N HIS A 52 3.74 12.09 -9.15
CA HIS A 52 4.68 11.79 -10.24
C HIS A 52 3.95 11.39 -11.53
N TYR A 53 2.90 10.58 -11.42
CA TYR A 53 2.14 10.10 -12.58
C TYR A 53 0.87 10.92 -12.86
N GLY A 54 0.58 11.95 -12.05
CA GLY A 54 -0.64 12.76 -12.18
C GLY A 54 -1.93 11.96 -11.99
N LEU A 55 -1.94 11.01 -11.05
CA LEU A 55 -3.04 10.05 -10.90
C LEU A 55 -4.29 10.72 -10.33
N ASN A 56 -5.43 10.47 -10.96
CA ASN A 56 -6.72 10.79 -10.37
C ASN A 56 -7.22 9.61 -9.52
N VAL A 57 -7.27 9.77 -8.19
CA VAL A 57 -7.75 8.71 -7.27
C VAL A 57 -9.21 8.31 -7.47
N MET A 58 -9.98 9.08 -8.23
CA MET A 58 -11.35 8.73 -8.62
C MET A 58 -11.39 7.80 -9.84
N ASP A 59 -10.33 7.76 -10.66
CA ASP A 59 -10.23 6.88 -11.82
C ASP A 59 -10.04 5.42 -11.36
N PRO A 60 -10.92 4.49 -11.77
CA PRO A 60 -10.76 3.06 -11.51
C PRO A 60 -9.40 2.49 -11.90
N GLN A 61 -8.79 2.96 -13.00
CA GLN A 61 -7.47 2.49 -13.44
C GLN A 61 -6.37 2.93 -12.47
N ALA A 62 -6.37 4.20 -12.07
CA ALA A 62 -5.45 4.72 -11.06
C ALA A 62 -5.63 4.01 -9.71
N ARG A 63 -6.87 3.74 -9.27
CA ARG A 63 -7.14 2.96 -8.04
C ARG A 63 -6.57 1.55 -8.14
N SER A 64 -6.74 0.88 -9.29
CA SER A 64 -6.18 -0.45 -9.54
C SER A 64 -4.64 -0.42 -9.51
N PHE A 65 -4.02 0.56 -10.15
CA PHE A 65 -2.58 0.77 -10.12
C PHE A 65 -2.06 0.99 -8.69
N LEU A 66 -2.68 1.88 -7.92
CA LEU A 66 -2.29 2.15 -6.53
C LEU A 66 -2.48 0.92 -5.65
N THR A 67 -3.56 0.15 -5.84
CA THR A 67 -3.82 -1.07 -5.04
C THR A 67 -2.79 -2.17 -5.33
N LYS A 68 -2.39 -2.34 -6.61
CA LYS A 68 -1.31 -3.28 -6.98
C LYS A 68 0.03 -2.88 -6.34
N ASN A 69 0.40 -1.61 -6.47
CA ASN A 69 1.63 -1.08 -5.86
C ASN A 69 1.60 -1.20 -4.32
N MET A 70 0.45 -0.92 -3.69
CA MET A 70 0.26 -1.07 -2.24
C MET A 70 0.54 -2.51 -1.82
N THR A 71 -0.08 -3.46 -2.51
CA THR A 71 0.02 -4.88 -2.17
C THR A 71 1.45 -5.36 -2.31
N ALA A 72 2.14 -4.98 -3.39
CA ALA A 72 3.54 -5.31 -3.61
C ALA A 72 4.46 -4.68 -2.57
N PHE A 73 4.22 -3.42 -2.19
CA PHE A 73 5.02 -2.70 -1.20
C PHE A 73 4.84 -3.24 0.23
N LEU A 74 3.61 -3.62 0.60
CA LEU A 74 3.26 -4.06 1.94
C LEU A 74 3.50 -5.55 2.16
N PHE A 75 3.11 -6.40 1.21
CA PHE A 75 3.10 -7.86 1.39
C PHE A 75 4.28 -8.57 0.73
N LYS A 76 5.19 -7.81 0.08
CA LYS A 76 6.45 -8.25 -0.53
C LYS A 76 6.51 -9.76 -0.76
N THR A 77 5.71 -10.26 -1.71
CA THR A 77 5.78 -11.66 -2.15
C THR A 77 7.21 -11.93 -2.56
N GLY A 78 7.84 -12.98 -2.03
CA GLY A 78 9.28 -13.29 -2.11
C GLY A 78 9.86 -13.54 -3.50
N ALA A 79 9.28 -13.00 -4.56
CA ALA A 79 9.88 -12.88 -5.87
C ALA A 79 10.06 -11.39 -6.16
N THR A 80 11.33 -10.96 -6.23
CA THR A 80 11.82 -9.79 -6.97
C THR A 80 10.73 -9.11 -7.81
N SER A 81 10.00 -8.20 -7.19
CA SER A 81 9.13 -7.30 -7.91
C SER A 81 9.88 -6.00 -7.96
N ASP A 82 10.74 -5.89 -8.97
CA ASP A 82 11.09 -4.62 -9.59
C ASP A 82 9.77 -3.87 -9.84
N ILE A 83 9.31 -3.11 -8.84
CA ILE A 83 8.42 -1.99 -9.12
C ILE A 83 9.35 -0.97 -9.78
N ASP A 84 9.55 -1.14 -11.09
CA ASP A 84 10.23 -0.20 -11.94
C ASP A 84 9.35 1.06 -11.99
N THR A 85 9.46 1.89 -10.95
CA THR A 85 8.94 3.25 -10.90
C THR A 85 9.70 4.18 -11.85
N SER A 86 10.66 3.65 -12.63
CA SER A 86 11.45 4.38 -13.62
C SER A 86 10.77 4.40 -14.99
N LYS A 87 9.90 3.42 -15.29
CA LYS A 87 9.05 3.47 -16.48
C LYS A 87 7.97 4.51 -16.25
N LYS A 88 8.15 5.65 -16.93
CA LYS A 88 7.10 6.62 -17.31
C LYS A 88 6.05 5.90 -18.16
N GLY A 89 5.31 4.98 -17.55
CA GLY A 89 4.19 4.29 -18.17
C GLY A 89 3.03 5.25 -18.18
N THR A 90 2.83 5.91 -19.31
CA THR A 90 1.63 6.65 -19.68
C THR A 90 0.40 5.88 -19.19
N ILE A 91 -0.22 6.36 -18.12
CA ILE A 91 -1.63 6.05 -17.86
C ILE A 91 -2.37 6.99 -18.80
N SER A 92 -2.41 6.64 -20.09
CA SER A 92 -3.12 7.42 -21.08
C SER A 92 -4.62 7.37 -20.78
N HIS A 93 -5.19 8.56 -20.62
CA HIS A 93 -6.62 8.84 -20.57
C HIS A 93 -7.29 8.56 -21.93
#